data_AF-A0A7Y2HY10-F1
#
_entry.id   AF-A0A7Y2HY10-F1
#
_cell.length_a   1.000
_cell.length_b   1.000
_cell.length_c   1.000
_cell.angle_alpha   90.00
_cell.angle_beta   90.00
_cell.angle_gamma   90.00
#
_symmetry.space_group_name_H-M   'P 1'
#
loop_
_entity.id
_entity.type
_entity.pdbx_description
1 polymer ?
#
loop_
_entity_poly.entity_id
_entity_poly.type
_entity_poly.pdbx_seq_one_letter_code
_entity_poly.pdbx_strand_id
1 'polypeptide(L)'
;ACHGPLGDEASADAGDAWRSYAPLGPLARKYSIESLAAFLADPLASRPNGLMPDQQLEPMESHALAAFLIEREHAAGHRPGEVAPFRFDPARAVRGAARFANTGCAACHDRTAVSTTPIASALAAPALETLAGDAGCLAATPPAGVPDYAFDQYEREAIAAYLLHAAAGPAAATPLDDLALHLEQLACTACHAYQGALGPGPAVTRLFATDGEADLGDEGRLPPDLTGAGERLTTSWMNAVLADEARARPYLATRMPHFGLATTDALPHLFAAAAGANDGLAEEPVFTTELARHGRTLVGADGLNCIECHRIAGHEATGTPGPDLADMPGRLLPASFRRWVLDPARVRPGTRMPSFFVGGRSAITGILGGDAERQVDAIWAYLSQGASLPLPEGLIDPAGYDLVVGDEPVVFRSFVRDAGVRAIACGFPEQIHCAFDADRCAITMAWEGQFLSAAGAWGARGGSETNPDATAWVAAGPNPLSLAAPETTPDATTTTRFRGYELDAERSPVFLYELRSAGTVVSVRERPRPRRSGAAAGLRRHFELSGPPGVVVIVDTSDPAVSGDRTRVRLDADGRAAFALEVTW
;
A
#
# COMPACT_ATOMS: atom_id res chain seq x y z
N ALA A 1 20.91 -15.82 -2.37
CA ALA A 1 20.37 -15.48 -3.69
C ALA A 1 21.39 -14.72 -4.54
N CYS A 2 21.97 -13.58 -4.11
CA CYS A 2 22.85 -12.80 -4.99
C CYS A 2 24.34 -13.17 -4.93
N HIS A 3 24.85 -13.52 -3.73
CA HIS A 3 26.29 -13.72 -3.51
C HIS A 3 26.75 -15.18 -3.51
N GLY A 4 25.84 -16.11 -3.85
CA GLY A 4 26.10 -17.55 -3.76
C GLY A 4 26.17 -18.08 -2.32
N PRO A 5 26.35 -19.41 -2.14
CA PRO A 5 26.56 -20.02 -0.84
C PRO A 5 27.93 -19.62 -0.26
N LEU A 6 28.01 -19.41 1.06
CA LEU A 6 29.24 -18.95 1.72
C LEU A 6 30.20 -20.09 2.11
N GLY A 7 29.78 -21.37 2.10
CA GLY A 7 30.56 -22.55 2.56
C GLY A 7 31.20 -23.41 1.44
N ASP A 8 31.84 -24.53 1.82
CA ASP A 8 32.55 -25.48 0.93
C ASP A 8 31.65 -26.14 -0.14
N GLU A 9 30.32 -26.03 0.03
CA GLU A 9 29.30 -26.41 -0.96
C GLU A 9 29.38 -25.62 -2.28
N ALA A 10 30.16 -24.53 -2.32
CA ALA A 10 30.52 -23.82 -3.56
C ALA A 10 31.16 -24.74 -4.62
N SER A 11 31.69 -25.91 -4.22
CA SER A 11 32.31 -26.90 -5.11
C SER A 11 31.36 -27.99 -5.63
N ALA A 12 30.18 -28.20 -5.03
CA ALA A 12 29.29 -29.31 -5.37
C ALA A 12 28.29 -28.96 -6.49
N ASP A 13 27.93 -27.69 -6.63
CA ASP A 13 27.07 -27.14 -7.70
C ASP A 13 27.89 -26.47 -8.83
N ALA A 14 29.21 -26.71 -8.88
CA ALA A 14 30.19 -26.04 -9.75
C ALA A 14 30.09 -26.37 -11.26
N GLY A 15 28.90 -26.75 -11.76
CA GLY A 15 28.54 -26.56 -13.16
C GLY A 15 28.25 -25.08 -13.47
N ASP A 16 27.61 -24.79 -14.60
CA ASP A 16 27.32 -23.43 -15.12
C ASP A 16 26.66 -22.43 -14.11
N ALA A 17 26.19 -22.90 -12.95
CA ALA A 17 25.53 -22.13 -11.89
C ALA A 17 26.40 -21.06 -11.17
N TRP A 18 27.74 -21.12 -11.25
CA TRP A 18 28.59 -20.07 -10.65
C TRP A 18 28.47 -18.71 -11.37
N ARG A 19 28.04 -18.72 -12.64
CA ARG A 19 27.88 -17.52 -13.47
C ARG A 19 26.73 -16.61 -13.01
N SER A 20 25.86 -17.09 -12.11
CA SER A 20 24.65 -16.40 -11.66
C SER A 20 24.81 -15.64 -10.34
N TYR A 21 25.99 -15.68 -9.71
CA TYR A 21 26.24 -15.03 -8.43
C TYR A 21 27.36 -14.00 -8.53
N ALA A 22 27.29 -12.96 -7.69
CA ALA A 22 28.34 -11.97 -7.50
C ALA A 22 29.06 -12.21 -6.15
N PRO A 23 30.16 -12.96 -6.08
CA PRO A 23 30.83 -13.26 -4.81
C PRO A 23 31.26 -11.99 -4.06
N LEU A 24 31.16 -12.00 -2.73
CA LEU A 24 31.45 -10.83 -1.88
C LEU A 24 32.92 -10.34 -1.96
N GLY A 25 33.84 -11.20 -2.40
CA GLY A 25 35.28 -10.93 -2.34
C GLY A 25 35.78 -10.77 -0.89
N PRO A 26 36.98 -10.21 -0.66
CA PRO A 26 37.56 -10.09 0.68
C PRO A 26 37.06 -8.82 1.40
N LEU A 27 35.90 -8.91 2.04
CA LEU A 27 35.25 -7.83 2.78
C LEU A 27 36.11 -7.28 3.93
N ALA A 28 36.79 -8.13 4.70
CA ALA A 28 37.61 -7.75 5.86
C ALA A 28 38.83 -6.90 5.48
N ARG A 29 39.20 -6.87 4.19
CA ARG A 29 40.25 -5.96 3.68
C ARG A 29 39.73 -4.56 3.33
N LYS A 30 38.41 -4.41 3.16
CA LYS A 30 37.76 -3.20 2.63
C LYS A 30 36.93 -2.47 3.68
N TYR A 31 36.34 -3.20 4.62
CA TYR A 31 35.38 -2.68 5.57
C TYR A 31 35.75 -3.02 7.03
N SER A 32 35.37 -2.15 7.96
CA SER A 32 35.20 -2.51 9.36
C SER A 32 33.79 -3.07 9.56
N ILE A 33 33.50 -3.63 10.73
CA ILE A 33 32.15 -4.08 11.08
C ILE A 33 31.17 -2.91 11.01
N GLU A 34 31.56 -1.75 11.55
CA GLU A 34 30.73 -0.56 11.57
C GLU A 34 30.47 -0.01 10.15
N SER A 35 31.50 0.05 9.30
CA SER A 35 31.33 0.59 7.94
C SER A 35 30.58 -0.36 7.02
N LEU A 36 30.73 -1.67 7.20
CA LEU A 36 29.91 -2.65 6.47
C LEU A 36 28.46 -2.62 6.97
N ALA A 37 28.23 -2.56 8.28
CA ALA A 37 26.88 -2.45 8.84
C ALA A 37 26.15 -1.20 8.34
N ALA A 38 26.83 -0.05 8.32
CA ALA A 38 26.26 1.19 7.79
C ALA A 38 25.92 1.08 6.30
N PHE A 39 26.77 0.42 5.50
CA PHE A 39 26.48 0.17 4.09
C PHE A 39 25.31 -0.81 3.88
N LEU A 40 25.21 -1.87 4.69
CA LEU A 40 24.13 -2.86 4.59
C LEU A 40 22.77 -2.29 5.00
N ALA A 41 22.76 -1.32 5.92
CA ALA A 41 21.54 -0.66 6.39
C ALA A 41 20.96 0.32 5.34
N ASP A 42 21.78 0.92 4.50
CA ASP A 42 21.34 1.79 3.39
C ASP A 42 22.34 1.74 2.22
N PRO A 43 22.29 0.68 1.39
CA PRO A 43 23.18 0.54 0.25
C PRO A 43 22.96 1.64 -0.80
N LEU A 44 21.72 2.11 -0.93
CA LEU A 44 21.28 3.04 -1.96
C LEU A 44 21.73 4.47 -1.69
N ALA A 45 21.89 4.90 -0.43
CA ALA A 45 22.52 6.18 -0.10
C ALA A 45 23.97 6.26 -0.62
N SER A 46 24.70 5.15 -0.59
CA SER A 46 26.08 5.08 -1.09
C SER A 46 26.14 4.79 -2.58
N ARG A 47 25.18 4.01 -3.10
CA ARG A 47 25.11 3.56 -4.49
C ARG A 47 23.67 3.67 -5.01
N PRO A 48 23.21 4.87 -5.39
CA PRO A 48 21.81 5.08 -5.81
C PRO A 48 21.40 4.26 -7.04
N ASN A 49 22.36 3.98 -7.92
CA ASN A 49 22.19 3.14 -9.12
C ASN A 49 22.89 1.77 -8.95
N GLY A 50 23.09 1.33 -7.71
CA GLY A 50 23.82 0.11 -7.39
C GLY A 50 22.94 -1.13 -7.53
N LEU A 51 23.56 -2.25 -7.94
CA LEU A 51 22.91 -3.56 -7.98
C LEU A 51 22.76 -4.22 -6.61
N MET A 52 23.27 -3.59 -5.54
CA MET A 52 23.04 -4.05 -4.17
C MET A 52 21.78 -3.35 -3.67
N PRO A 53 20.64 -4.03 -3.60
CA PRO A 53 19.41 -3.43 -3.12
C PRO A 53 19.42 -3.33 -1.60
N ASP A 54 18.58 -2.45 -1.08
CA ASP A 54 18.22 -2.43 0.33
C ASP A 54 17.41 -3.69 0.67
N GLN A 55 17.90 -4.44 1.65
CA GLN A 55 17.27 -5.68 2.13
C GLN A 55 16.28 -5.45 3.28
N GLN A 56 16.00 -4.17 3.60
CA GLN A 56 15.17 -3.74 4.72
C GLN A 56 15.68 -4.28 6.05
N LEU A 57 17.00 -4.23 6.28
CA LEU A 57 17.60 -4.77 7.50
C LEU A 57 17.41 -3.80 8.67
N GLU A 58 16.97 -4.32 9.81
CA GLU A 58 17.02 -3.55 11.05
C GLU A 58 18.49 -3.25 11.44
N PRO A 59 18.74 -2.20 12.25
CA PRO A 59 20.10 -1.84 12.66
C PRO A 59 20.88 -2.99 13.30
N MET A 60 20.20 -3.83 14.10
CA MET A 60 20.81 -5.00 14.72
C MET A 60 21.10 -6.11 13.70
N GLU A 61 20.20 -6.36 12.75
CA GLU A 61 20.39 -7.33 11.67
C GLU A 61 21.60 -6.95 10.80
N SER A 62 21.69 -5.68 10.42
CA SER A 62 22.81 -5.13 9.64
C SER A 62 24.16 -5.31 10.36
N HIS A 63 24.20 -5.02 11.66
CA HIS A 63 25.41 -5.16 12.46
C HIS A 63 25.82 -6.62 12.66
N ALA A 64 24.85 -7.49 12.97
CA ALA A 64 25.10 -8.92 13.15
C ALA A 64 25.61 -9.56 11.85
N LEU A 65 25.02 -9.21 10.70
CA LEU A 65 25.46 -9.72 9.40
C LEU A 65 26.87 -9.23 9.05
N ALA A 66 27.16 -7.95 9.27
CA ALA A 66 28.50 -7.39 9.06
C ALA A 66 29.56 -8.09 9.91
N ALA A 67 29.28 -8.29 11.20
CA ALA A 67 30.16 -9.00 12.13
C ALA A 67 30.39 -10.45 11.65
N PHE A 68 29.33 -11.18 11.33
CA PHE A 68 29.43 -12.55 10.83
C PHE A 68 30.31 -12.66 9.58
N LEU A 69 30.11 -11.80 8.58
CA LEU A 69 30.87 -11.83 7.33
C LEU A 69 32.35 -11.53 7.55
N ILE A 70 32.67 -10.52 8.36
CA ILE A 70 34.06 -10.10 8.63
C ILE A 70 34.78 -11.11 9.53
N GLU A 71 34.14 -11.59 10.59
CA GLU A 71 34.74 -12.57 11.50
C GLU A 71 35.04 -13.89 10.80
N ARG A 72 34.17 -14.31 9.88
CA ARG A 72 34.41 -15.48 9.03
C ARG A 72 35.68 -15.31 8.19
N GLU A 73 35.89 -14.15 7.58
CA GLU A 73 37.10 -13.87 6.82
C GLU A 73 38.35 -13.79 7.70
N HIS A 74 38.23 -13.19 8.89
CA HIS A 74 39.29 -13.17 9.89
C HIS A 74 39.72 -14.58 10.31
N ALA A 75 38.74 -15.47 10.51
CA ALA A 75 38.98 -16.88 10.82
C ALA A 75 39.68 -17.61 9.66
N ALA A 76 39.40 -17.22 8.42
CA ALA A 76 40.10 -17.69 7.22
C ALA A 76 41.48 -17.01 6.99
N GLY A 77 41.98 -16.22 7.94
CA GLY A 77 43.29 -15.58 7.88
C GLY A 77 43.35 -14.28 7.08
N HIS A 78 42.22 -13.80 6.56
CA HIS A 78 42.15 -12.50 5.89
C HIS A 78 42.01 -11.41 6.94
N ARG A 79 43.05 -10.60 7.15
CA ARG A 79 43.01 -9.46 8.08
C ARG A 79 43.15 -8.14 7.33
N PRO A 80 42.63 -7.03 7.88
CA PRO A 80 42.94 -5.71 7.37
C PRO A 80 44.46 -5.54 7.37
N GLY A 81 45.03 -5.11 6.23
CA GLY A 81 46.42 -4.65 6.23
C GLY A 81 46.55 -3.37 7.07
N GLU A 82 47.74 -3.07 7.59
CA GLU A 82 48.00 -1.74 8.17
C GLU A 82 47.78 -0.67 7.09
N VAL A 83 46.68 0.08 7.18
CA VAL A 83 46.43 1.22 6.30
C VAL A 83 47.08 2.43 6.95
N ALA A 84 48.16 2.91 6.34
CA ALA A 84 48.76 4.18 6.74
C ALA A 84 47.70 5.30 6.66
N PRO A 85 47.63 6.22 7.64
CA PRO A 85 46.65 7.29 7.62
C PRO A 85 46.79 8.10 6.33
N PHE A 86 45.66 8.37 5.67
CA PHE A 86 45.64 9.13 4.42
C PHE A 86 46.21 10.53 4.67
N ARG A 87 47.23 10.90 3.89
CA ARG A 87 47.81 12.25 3.89
C ARG A 87 47.54 12.90 2.54
N PHE A 88 46.84 14.03 2.57
CA PHE A 88 46.57 14.80 1.36
C PHE A 88 47.87 15.33 0.74
N ASP A 89 48.03 15.12 -0.57
CA ASP A 89 49.17 15.60 -1.36
C ASP A 89 48.62 16.28 -2.63
N PRO A 90 48.77 17.61 -2.77
CA PRO A 90 48.21 18.35 -3.89
C PRO A 90 48.82 17.95 -5.24
N ALA A 91 50.09 17.53 -5.29
CA ALA A 91 50.72 17.09 -6.53
C ALA A 91 50.18 15.73 -6.98
N ARG A 92 49.85 14.83 -6.04
CA ARG A 92 49.14 13.59 -6.34
C ARG A 92 47.72 13.85 -6.84
N ALA A 93 47.02 14.82 -6.26
CA ALA A 93 45.68 15.20 -6.69
C ALA A 93 45.65 15.67 -8.16
N VAL A 94 46.59 16.52 -8.58
CA VAL A 94 46.71 16.98 -9.98
C VAL A 94 46.97 15.81 -10.93
N ARG A 95 47.89 14.92 -10.59
CA ARG A 95 48.15 13.71 -11.40
C ARG A 95 46.94 12.78 -11.46
N GLY A 96 46.21 12.66 -10.35
CA GLY A 96 44.97 11.90 -10.27
C GLY A 96 43.90 12.46 -11.20
N ALA A 97 43.71 13.78 -11.22
CA ALA A 97 42.77 14.44 -12.11
C ALA A 97 43.10 14.20 -13.60
N ALA A 98 44.37 14.31 -13.98
CA ALA A 98 44.80 14.00 -15.35
C ALA A 98 44.55 12.53 -15.72
N ARG A 99 44.81 11.60 -14.80
CA ARG A 99 44.56 10.17 -15.03
C ARG A 99 43.06 9.86 -15.13
N PHE A 100 42.23 10.51 -14.31
CA PHE A 100 40.78 10.38 -14.35
C PHE A 100 40.19 10.83 -15.71
N ALA A 101 40.71 11.91 -16.28
CA ALA A 101 40.35 12.36 -17.63
C ALA A 101 40.82 11.38 -18.72
N ASN A 102 42.10 11.01 -18.70
CA ASN A 102 42.73 10.24 -19.78
C ASN A 102 42.33 8.76 -19.82
N THR A 103 41.90 8.20 -18.69
CA THR A 103 41.39 6.82 -18.63
C THR A 103 39.91 6.74 -19.04
N GLY A 104 39.26 7.89 -19.25
CA GLY A 104 37.84 7.95 -19.62
C GLY A 104 36.86 7.83 -18.45
N CYS A 105 37.33 7.82 -17.20
CA CYS A 105 36.45 7.73 -16.02
C CYS A 105 35.39 8.85 -16.00
N ALA A 106 35.79 10.05 -16.45
CA ALA A 106 34.93 11.21 -16.57
C ALA A 106 33.82 11.10 -17.64
N ALA A 107 33.81 10.05 -18.47
CA ALA A 107 32.72 9.81 -19.42
C ALA A 107 31.44 9.30 -18.72
N CYS A 108 31.57 8.67 -17.54
CA CYS A 108 30.44 8.11 -16.79
C CYS A 108 30.34 8.64 -15.35
N HIS A 109 31.46 9.03 -14.73
CA HIS A 109 31.48 9.54 -13.35
C HIS A 109 31.51 11.07 -13.30
N ASP A 110 30.35 11.67 -13.04
CA ASP A 110 30.22 13.10 -12.78
C ASP A 110 30.67 13.47 -11.36
N ARG A 111 31.31 14.64 -11.21
CA ARG A 111 31.77 15.22 -9.94
C ARG A 111 31.02 16.50 -9.55
N THR A 112 30.01 16.90 -10.31
CA THR A 112 29.22 18.12 -10.07
C THR A 112 28.62 18.23 -8.67
N ALA A 113 28.30 17.09 -8.03
CA ALA A 113 27.82 17.03 -6.65
C ALA A 113 28.85 17.51 -5.60
N VAL A 114 30.15 17.52 -5.93
CA VAL A 114 31.24 17.85 -4.98
C VAL A 114 32.16 18.96 -5.52
N SER A 115 32.12 19.26 -6.82
CA SER A 115 32.95 20.28 -7.45
C SER A 115 32.29 20.91 -8.67
N THR A 116 32.34 22.24 -8.77
CA THR A 116 31.81 23.02 -9.90
C THR A 116 32.74 23.03 -11.12
N THR A 117 33.94 22.45 -11.04
CA THR A 117 34.87 22.38 -12.16
C THR A 117 34.83 20.96 -12.75
N PRO A 118 34.11 20.75 -13.87
CA PRO A 118 34.01 19.45 -14.50
C PRO A 118 35.37 19.02 -15.05
N ILE A 119 35.72 17.74 -14.87
CA ILE A 119 36.82 17.11 -15.60
C ILE A 119 36.18 16.44 -16.81
N ALA A 120 36.59 16.82 -18.03
CA ALA A 120 36.12 16.16 -19.24
C ALA A 120 36.91 14.87 -19.49
N SER A 121 36.25 13.86 -20.06
CA SER A 121 36.97 12.70 -20.61
C SER A 121 37.85 13.14 -21.77
N ALA A 122 39.12 12.72 -21.74
CA ALA A 122 40.05 12.89 -22.86
C ALA A 122 40.17 11.61 -23.70
N LEU A 123 39.45 10.54 -23.32
CA LEU A 123 39.41 9.30 -24.07
C LEU A 123 38.51 9.45 -25.29
N ALA A 124 39.09 9.37 -26.49
CA ALA A 124 38.36 9.25 -27.74
C ALA A 124 38.31 7.78 -28.16
N ALA A 125 37.12 7.18 -28.14
CA ALA A 125 36.89 5.79 -28.52
C ALA A 125 36.17 5.71 -29.89
N PRO A 126 36.43 4.67 -30.70
CA PRO A 126 35.63 4.39 -31.89
C PRO A 126 34.17 4.11 -31.52
N ALA A 127 33.26 4.30 -32.47
CA ALA A 127 31.85 3.95 -32.30
C ALA A 127 31.69 2.43 -32.16
N LEU A 128 30.72 1.99 -31.36
CA LEU A 128 30.52 0.59 -30.96
C LEU A 128 30.35 -0.33 -32.18
N GLU A 129 29.58 0.12 -33.17
CA GLU A 129 29.30 -0.53 -34.45
C GLU A 129 30.53 -0.70 -35.36
N THR A 130 31.65 -0.05 -35.02
CA THR A 130 32.91 -0.14 -35.79
C THR A 130 33.96 -1.05 -35.11
N LEU A 131 33.66 -1.58 -33.93
CA LEU A 131 34.59 -2.43 -33.18
C LEU A 131 34.66 -3.85 -33.76
N ALA A 132 35.86 -4.43 -33.75
CA ALA A 132 36.07 -5.83 -34.13
C ALA A 132 35.81 -6.76 -32.94
N GLY A 133 35.13 -7.89 -33.18
CA GLY A 133 34.76 -8.88 -32.17
C GLY A 133 35.89 -9.79 -31.68
N ASP A 134 37.08 -9.70 -32.26
CA ASP A 134 38.23 -10.58 -32.00
C ASP A 134 39.53 -9.82 -31.69
N ALA A 135 39.44 -8.50 -31.48
CA ALA A 135 40.60 -7.62 -31.26
C ALA A 135 40.52 -6.87 -29.92
N GLY A 136 41.60 -6.19 -29.55
CA GLY A 136 41.66 -5.40 -28.31
C GLY A 136 41.48 -6.28 -27.08
N CYS A 137 40.53 -5.94 -26.21
CA CYS A 137 40.22 -6.70 -24.99
C CYS A 137 39.49 -8.02 -25.27
N LEU A 138 38.99 -8.23 -26.50
CA LEU A 138 38.35 -9.49 -26.92
C LEU A 138 39.35 -10.47 -27.56
N ALA A 139 40.60 -10.06 -27.79
CA ALA A 139 41.63 -10.95 -28.29
C ALA A 139 41.91 -12.07 -27.27
N ALA A 140 42.25 -13.27 -27.77
CA ALA A 140 42.62 -14.41 -26.91
C ALA A 140 43.80 -14.10 -25.97
N THR A 141 44.66 -13.15 -26.36
CA THR A 141 45.68 -12.57 -25.50
C THR A 141 45.71 -11.07 -25.75
N PRO A 142 45.12 -10.25 -24.86
CA PRO A 142 45.08 -8.81 -25.01
C PRO A 142 46.49 -8.19 -25.16
N PRO A 143 46.71 -7.28 -26.12
CA PRO A 143 48.00 -6.61 -26.29
C PRO A 143 48.38 -5.75 -25.08
N ALA A 144 49.69 -5.54 -24.88
CA ALA A 144 50.18 -4.66 -23.81
C ALA A 144 49.60 -3.24 -23.94
N GLY A 145 49.07 -2.71 -22.83
CA GLY A 145 48.43 -1.39 -22.78
C GLY A 145 46.92 -1.41 -23.05
N VAL A 146 46.35 -2.56 -23.41
CA VAL A 146 44.89 -2.79 -23.47
C VAL A 146 44.43 -3.41 -22.15
N PRO A 147 43.26 -3.03 -21.60
CA PRO A 147 42.70 -3.69 -20.43
C PRO A 147 42.47 -5.19 -20.69
N ASP A 148 42.91 -6.02 -19.74
CA ASP A 148 42.57 -7.44 -19.70
C ASP A 148 41.46 -7.63 -18.67
N TYR A 149 40.25 -7.90 -19.16
CA TYR A 149 39.07 -8.17 -18.34
C TYR A 149 38.92 -9.64 -17.97
N ALA A 150 39.86 -10.51 -18.40
CA ALA A 150 39.83 -11.95 -18.18
C ALA A 150 38.54 -12.62 -18.69
N PHE A 151 37.96 -12.13 -19.80
CA PHE A 151 36.79 -12.74 -20.41
C PHE A 151 37.01 -14.23 -20.68
N ASP A 152 35.99 -15.04 -20.49
CA ASP A 152 35.99 -16.43 -20.91
C ASP A 152 35.64 -16.56 -22.41
N GLN A 153 35.59 -17.79 -22.92
CA GLN A 153 35.27 -18.02 -24.34
C GLN A 153 33.83 -17.64 -24.68
N TYR A 154 32.88 -17.96 -23.81
CA TYR A 154 31.47 -17.67 -24.01
C TYR A 154 31.22 -16.16 -24.03
N GLU A 155 31.80 -15.42 -23.08
CA GLU A 155 31.69 -13.96 -23.01
C GLU A 155 32.27 -13.31 -24.26
N ARG A 156 33.44 -13.77 -24.73
CA ARG A 156 34.01 -13.30 -26.00
C ARG A 156 33.08 -13.55 -27.19
N GLU A 157 32.55 -14.76 -27.31
CA GLU A 157 31.62 -15.14 -28.39
C GLU A 157 30.32 -14.33 -28.33
N ALA A 158 29.75 -14.14 -27.14
CA ALA A 158 28.54 -13.35 -26.93
C ALA A 158 28.75 -11.87 -27.28
N ILE A 159 29.85 -11.26 -26.82
CA ILE A 159 30.19 -9.88 -27.15
C ILE A 159 30.45 -9.74 -28.65
N ALA A 160 31.19 -10.67 -29.27
CA ALA A 160 31.44 -10.64 -30.71
C ALA A 160 30.14 -10.75 -31.52
N ALA A 161 29.22 -11.62 -31.11
CA ALA A 161 27.89 -11.74 -31.72
C ALA A 161 27.07 -10.45 -31.56
N TYR A 162 27.11 -9.83 -30.39
CA TYR A 162 26.46 -8.54 -30.15
C TYR A 162 27.05 -7.43 -31.04
N LEU A 163 28.37 -7.35 -31.20
CA LEU A 163 29.00 -6.36 -32.07
C LEU A 163 28.65 -6.56 -33.55
N LEU A 164 28.56 -7.81 -34.01
CA LEU A 164 28.05 -8.12 -35.35
C LEU A 164 26.60 -7.67 -35.53
N HIS A 165 25.76 -7.86 -34.51
CA HIS A 165 24.38 -7.38 -34.52
C HIS A 165 24.30 -5.84 -34.52
N ALA A 166 25.06 -5.17 -33.65
CA ALA A 166 25.13 -3.72 -33.58
C ALA A 166 25.59 -3.09 -34.91
N ALA A 167 26.57 -3.70 -35.59
CA ALA A 167 27.02 -3.27 -36.91
C ALA A 167 25.96 -3.46 -38.02
N ALA A 168 25.05 -4.42 -37.86
CA ALA A 168 23.94 -4.63 -38.79
C ALA A 168 22.79 -3.61 -38.64
N GLY A 169 22.82 -2.80 -37.58
CA GLY A 169 21.80 -1.81 -37.23
C GLY A 169 20.90 -2.25 -36.08
N PRO A 170 20.31 -1.32 -35.32
CA PRO A 170 19.54 -1.65 -34.13
C PRO A 170 18.29 -2.47 -34.51
N ALA A 171 18.05 -3.55 -33.77
CA ALA A 171 16.73 -4.18 -33.75
C ALA A 171 15.68 -3.16 -33.29
N ALA A 172 14.43 -3.31 -33.74
CA ALA A 172 13.34 -2.51 -33.21
C ALA A 172 13.22 -2.79 -31.70
N ALA A 173 13.23 -1.74 -30.88
CA ALA A 173 13.05 -1.88 -29.44
C ALA A 173 11.73 -2.59 -29.16
N THR A 174 11.78 -3.70 -28.41
CA THR A 174 10.58 -4.40 -27.96
C THR A 174 10.48 -4.29 -26.44
N PRO A 175 9.28 -4.02 -25.89
CA PRO A 175 9.09 -3.99 -24.45
C PRO A 175 9.46 -5.30 -23.75
N LEU A 176 9.41 -6.43 -24.46
CA LEU A 176 9.80 -7.74 -23.95
C LEU A 176 11.32 -7.82 -23.72
N ASP A 177 12.11 -7.35 -24.68
CA ASP A 177 13.58 -7.34 -24.57
C ASP A 177 14.03 -6.35 -23.49
N ASP A 178 13.43 -5.15 -23.45
CA ASP A 178 13.72 -4.14 -22.43
C ASP A 178 13.37 -4.65 -21.03
N LEU A 179 12.23 -5.32 -20.87
CA LEU A 179 11.84 -5.94 -19.60
C LEU A 179 12.84 -7.04 -19.19
N ALA A 180 13.17 -7.95 -20.10
CA ALA A 180 14.10 -9.04 -19.83
C ALA A 180 15.48 -8.50 -19.38
N LEU A 181 15.97 -7.46 -20.04
CA LEU A 181 17.21 -6.78 -19.69
C LEU A 181 17.17 -6.21 -18.26
N HIS A 182 16.08 -5.54 -17.87
CA HIS A 182 15.97 -5.00 -16.50
C HIS A 182 15.90 -6.11 -15.45
N LEU A 183 15.15 -7.19 -15.72
CA LEU A 183 15.05 -8.34 -14.80
C LEU A 183 16.40 -9.04 -14.62
N GLU A 184 17.21 -9.12 -15.67
CA GLU A 184 18.57 -9.68 -15.62
C GLU A 184 19.52 -8.74 -14.87
N GLN A 185 19.53 -7.44 -15.19
CA GLN A 185 20.37 -6.45 -14.52
C GLN A 185 20.15 -6.40 -13.02
N LEU A 186 18.89 -6.49 -12.57
CA LEU A 186 18.52 -6.49 -11.15
C LEU A 186 18.53 -7.88 -10.52
N ALA A 187 18.91 -8.91 -11.28
CA ALA A 187 18.92 -10.30 -10.85
C ALA A 187 17.58 -10.76 -10.22
N CYS A 188 16.45 -10.30 -10.75
CA CYS A 188 15.12 -10.66 -10.24
C CYS A 188 14.89 -12.18 -10.29
N THR A 189 15.49 -12.86 -11.27
CA THR A 189 15.40 -14.32 -11.45
C THR A 189 16.19 -15.13 -10.41
N ALA A 190 17.00 -14.47 -9.57
CA ALA A 190 17.65 -15.11 -8.41
C ALA A 190 16.64 -15.48 -7.31
N CYS A 191 15.45 -14.86 -7.31
CA CYS A 191 14.37 -15.13 -6.36
C CYS A 191 13.06 -15.49 -7.05
N HIS A 192 12.76 -14.88 -8.19
CA HIS A 192 11.50 -15.07 -8.91
C HIS A 192 11.65 -16.01 -10.09
N ALA A 193 10.60 -16.78 -10.39
CA ALA A 193 10.49 -17.42 -11.69
C ALA A 193 10.10 -16.40 -12.78
N TYR A 194 10.55 -16.62 -14.01
CA TYR A 194 10.13 -15.86 -15.19
C TYR A 194 10.15 -16.72 -16.46
N GLN A 195 9.03 -16.75 -17.17
CA GLN A 195 8.77 -17.46 -18.43
C GLN A 195 9.19 -18.94 -18.44
N GLY A 196 9.11 -19.62 -17.29
CA GLY A 196 9.41 -21.06 -17.18
C GLY A 196 10.87 -21.46 -17.41
N ALA A 197 11.76 -20.52 -17.73
CA ALA A 197 13.17 -20.79 -18.06
C ALA A 197 14.16 -20.35 -16.96
N LEU A 198 13.75 -19.45 -16.07
CA LEU A 198 14.63 -18.80 -15.10
C LEU A 198 13.95 -18.75 -13.73
N GLY A 199 14.67 -19.08 -12.66
CA GLY A 199 14.20 -19.06 -11.28
C GLY A 199 15.25 -19.56 -10.28
N PRO A 200 15.01 -19.41 -8.97
CA PRO A 200 15.97 -19.82 -7.95
C PRO A 200 16.24 -21.32 -7.99
N GLY A 201 17.52 -21.70 -7.91
CA GLY A 201 17.91 -23.11 -7.76
C GLY A 201 17.53 -23.68 -6.38
N PRO A 202 17.49 -25.02 -6.21
CA PRO A 202 17.00 -25.66 -4.99
C PRO A 202 17.68 -25.19 -3.69
N ALA A 203 18.97 -24.83 -3.74
CA ALA A 203 19.70 -24.30 -2.59
C ALA A 203 19.12 -22.97 -2.09
N VAL A 204 18.69 -22.09 -2.99
CA VAL A 204 18.04 -20.81 -2.65
C VAL A 204 16.59 -21.04 -2.28
N THR A 205 15.88 -21.86 -3.04
CA THR A 205 14.45 -22.13 -2.84
C THR A 205 14.16 -22.65 -1.43
N ARG A 206 15.04 -23.46 -0.83
CA ARG A 206 14.88 -23.99 0.55
C ARG A 206 14.99 -22.93 1.65
N LEU A 207 15.56 -21.76 1.36
CA LEU A 207 15.69 -20.66 2.32
C LEU A 207 14.42 -19.82 2.43
N PHE A 208 13.49 -19.95 1.48
CA PHE A 208 12.22 -19.25 1.56
C PHE A 208 11.24 -19.99 2.49
N ALA A 209 10.75 -19.26 3.48
CA ALA A 209 9.89 -19.75 4.55
C ALA A 209 8.64 -18.87 4.73
N THR A 210 7.64 -19.43 5.41
CA THR A 210 6.47 -18.69 5.90
C THR A 210 6.68 -18.25 7.34
N ASP A 211 6.15 -17.08 7.69
CA ASP A 211 5.99 -16.65 9.07
C ASP A 211 4.73 -17.30 9.65
N GLY A 212 4.87 -17.87 10.86
CA GLY A 212 3.77 -18.55 11.57
C GLY A 212 3.71 -20.06 11.37
N GLU A 213 2.72 -20.69 12.02
CA GLU A 213 2.60 -22.15 12.13
C GLU A 213 1.86 -22.81 10.95
N ALA A 214 1.24 -22.03 10.06
CA ALA A 214 0.45 -22.55 8.94
C ALA A 214 1.34 -22.97 7.77
N ASP A 215 1.35 -24.27 7.44
CA ASP A 215 2.04 -24.80 6.25
C ASP A 215 1.25 -24.50 4.97
N LEU A 216 1.64 -23.40 4.31
CA LEU A 216 1.13 -22.99 3.00
C LEU A 216 1.96 -23.54 1.83
N GLY A 217 2.86 -24.50 2.07
CA GLY A 217 3.74 -25.13 1.08
C GLY A 217 4.43 -24.14 0.15
N ASP A 218 4.66 -24.57 -1.09
CA ASP A 218 5.34 -23.75 -2.10
C ASP A 218 4.58 -22.46 -2.46
N GLU A 219 3.25 -22.46 -2.32
CA GLU A 219 2.46 -21.26 -2.62
C GLU A 219 2.67 -20.12 -1.63
N GLY A 220 2.80 -20.46 -0.35
CA GLY A 220 2.98 -19.47 0.70
C GLY A 220 4.44 -19.09 0.93
N ARG A 221 5.39 -20.01 0.69
CA ARG A 221 6.81 -19.76 0.94
C ARG A 221 7.56 -19.19 -0.26
N LEU A 222 7.16 -19.43 -1.51
CA LEU A 222 7.95 -18.97 -2.67
C LEU A 222 7.60 -17.53 -3.10
N PRO A 223 8.59 -16.74 -3.55
CA PRO A 223 8.32 -15.51 -4.31
C PRO A 223 7.38 -15.77 -5.50
N PRO A 224 6.57 -14.78 -5.93
CA PRO A 224 5.64 -14.98 -7.03
C PRO A 224 6.39 -15.16 -8.36
N ASP A 225 5.84 -15.97 -9.25
CA ASP A 225 6.26 -16.00 -10.65
C ASP A 225 5.89 -14.68 -11.32
N LEU A 226 6.86 -14.04 -11.97
CA LEU A 226 6.70 -12.75 -12.66
C LEU A 226 6.09 -12.90 -14.07
N THR A 227 5.96 -14.12 -14.58
CA THR A 227 5.28 -14.41 -15.84
C THR A 227 3.85 -13.87 -15.80
N GLY A 228 3.49 -13.06 -16.79
CA GLY A 228 2.17 -12.43 -16.83
C GLY A 228 1.91 -11.48 -15.66
N ALA A 229 2.93 -10.93 -14.98
CA ALA A 229 2.70 -9.90 -13.97
C ALA A 229 1.99 -8.67 -14.57
N GLY A 230 2.38 -8.25 -15.79
CA GLY A 230 1.78 -7.12 -16.51
C GLY A 230 0.32 -7.27 -16.91
N GLU A 231 -0.15 -8.50 -17.13
CA GLU A 231 -1.58 -8.76 -17.37
C GLU A 231 -2.37 -8.88 -16.07
N ARG A 232 -1.72 -9.12 -14.92
CA ARG A 232 -2.37 -9.40 -13.63
C ARG A 232 -2.45 -8.19 -12.73
N LEU A 233 -1.36 -7.45 -12.59
CA LEU A 233 -1.22 -6.38 -11.60
C LEU A 233 -1.40 -5.00 -12.26
N THR A 234 -1.92 -4.06 -11.50
CA THR A 234 -1.92 -2.63 -11.87
C THR A 234 -0.48 -2.08 -11.81
N THR A 235 -0.16 -1.07 -12.61
CA THR A 235 1.15 -0.42 -12.55
C THR A 235 1.34 0.31 -11.21
N SER A 236 0.27 0.88 -10.66
CA SER A 236 0.26 1.51 -9.33
C SER A 236 0.66 0.52 -8.24
N TRP A 237 0.13 -0.71 -8.28
CA TRP A 237 0.53 -1.75 -7.32
C TRP A 237 1.97 -2.21 -7.52
N MET A 238 2.42 -2.40 -8.77
CA MET A 238 3.82 -2.74 -9.02
C MET A 238 4.76 -1.66 -8.48
N ASN A 239 4.42 -0.39 -8.66
CA ASN A 239 5.12 0.73 -8.05
C ASN A 239 5.14 0.63 -6.53
N ALA A 240 3.98 0.41 -5.89
CA ALA A 240 3.91 0.27 -4.44
C ALA A 240 4.77 -0.89 -3.91
N VAL A 241 4.87 -2.01 -4.62
CA VAL A 241 5.74 -3.14 -4.25
C VAL A 241 7.23 -2.76 -4.39
N LEU A 242 7.60 -2.07 -5.48
CA LEU A 242 8.99 -1.74 -5.78
C LEU A 242 9.52 -0.55 -4.96
N ALA A 243 8.63 0.39 -4.59
CA ALA A 243 8.98 1.67 -3.98
C ALA A 243 8.52 1.83 -2.53
N ASP A 244 7.35 1.31 -2.17
CA ASP A 244 6.65 1.60 -0.90
C ASP A 244 6.46 0.36 -0.02
N GLU A 245 7.30 -0.66 -0.23
CA GLU A 245 7.34 -1.91 0.54
C GLU A 245 6.01 -2.70 0.60
N ALA A 246 5.08 -2.45 -0.33
CA ALA A 246 3.75 -3.05 -0.30
C ALA A 246 3.81 -4.58 -0.39
N ARG A 247 3.01 -5.27 0.44
CA ARG A 247 3.01 -6.74 0.54
C ARG A 247 1.59 -7.29 0.50
N ALA A 248 1.34 -8.19 -0.45
CA ALA A 248 0.07 -8.93 -0.53
C ALA A 248 0.03 -10.20 0.35
N ARG A 249 1.19 -10.68 0.81
CA ARG A 249 1.33 -11.97 1.51
C ARG A 249 2.02 -11.74 2.86
N PRO A 250 1.26 -11.38 3.91
CA PRO A 250 1.83 -11.04 5.21
C PRO A 250 2.52 -12.23 5.90
N TYR A 251 2.19 -13.46 5.49
CA TYR A 251 2.76 -14.71 6.00
C TYR A 251 4.06 -15.13 5.30
N LEU A 252 4.62 -14.36 4.38
CA LEU A 252 5.89 -14.70 3.72
C LEU A 252 7.07 -14.05 4.47
N ALA A 253 7.93 -14.87 5.08
CA ALA A 253 9.09 -14.40 5.84
C ALA A 253 10.13 -13.69 4.97
N THR A 254 10.17 -14.05 3.69
CA THR A 254 11.11 -13.46 2.73
C THR A 254 10.71 -12.03 2.38
N ARG A 255 11.64 -11.08 2.60
CA ARG A 255 11.47 -9.67 2.23
C ARG A 255 11.84 -9.46 0.75
N MET A 256 11.03 -8.70 0.03
CA MET A 256 11.36 -8.25 -1.33
C MET A 256 12.36 -7.09 -1.22
N PRO A 257 13.56 -7.18 -1.80
CA PRO A 257 14.54 -6.11 -1.68
C PRO A 257 14.17 -4.88 -2.52
N HIS A 258 14.59 -3.68 -2.07
CA HIS A 258 14.36 -2.41 -2.75
C HIS A 258 15.57 -1.99 -3.61
N PHE A 259 15.34 -1.83 -4.91
CA PHE A 259 16.36 -1.44 -5.88
C PHE A 259 16.38 0.08 -6.16
N GLY A 260 15.51 0.84 -5.50
CA GLY A 260 15.36 2.28 -5.65
C GLY A 260 14.65 2.69 -6.95
N LEU A 261 13.83 3.75 -6.86
CA LEU A 261 13.03 4.24 -7.99
C LEU A 261 13.87 4.61 -9.22
N ALA A 262 15.09 5.12 -9.02
CA ALA A 262 16.00 5.43 -10.13
C ALA A 262 16.27 4.22 -11.05
N THR A 263 16.15 3.00 -10.53
CA THR A 263 16.38 1.75 -11.27
C THR A 263 15.09 1.02 -11.65
N THR A 264 13.99 1.24 -10.90
CA THR A 264 12.75 0.46 -11.06
C THR A 264 11.59 1.21 -11.70
N ASP A 265 11.67 2.53 -11.89
CA ASP A 265 10.55 3.37 -12.39
C ASP A 265 9.95 2.89 -13.72
N ALA A 266 10.79 2.36 -14.61
CA ALA A 266 10.32 1.84 -15.90
C ALA A 266 9.62 0.46 -15.81
N LEU A 267 9.89 -0.34 -14.78
CA LEU A 267 9.47 -1.74 -14.71
C LEU A 267 7.94 -1.92 -14.80
N PRO A 268 7.09 -1.18 -14.06
CA PRO A 268 5.64 -1.35 -14.16
C PRO A 268 5.11 -1.19 -15.58
N HIS A 269 5.60 -0.15 -16.28
CA HIS A 269 5.20 0.13 -17.65
C HIS A 269 5.74 -0.91 -18.64
N LEU A 270 6.98 -1.38 -18.43
CA LEU A 270 7.56 -2.46 -19.23
C LEU A 270 6.80 -3.77 -19.06
N PHE A 271 6.40 -4.13 -17.83
CA PHE A 271 5.55 -5.29 -17.60
C PHE A 271 4.21 -5.17 -18.33
N ALA A 272 3.52 -4.04 -18.19
CA ALA A 272 2.24 -3.80 -18.87
C ALA A 272 2.40 -3.87 -20.41
N ALA A 273 3.39 -3.17 -20.96
CA ALA A 273 3.67 -3.15 -22.39
C ALA A 273 4.06 -4.54 -22.93
N ALA A 274 4.88 -5.29 -22.21
CA ALA A 274 5.25 -6.68 -22.54
C ALA A 274 4.04 -7.62 -22.56
N ALA A 275 3.04 -7.35 -21.72
CA ALA A 275 1.78 -8.10 -21.69
C ALA A 275 0.75 -7.59 -22.73
N GLY A 276 1.04 -6.51 -23.46
CA GLY A 276 0.05 -5.81 -24.28
C GLY A 276 -1.10 -5.23 -23.45
N ALA A 277 -0.91 -5.09 -22.14
CA ALA A 277 -1.88 -4.55 -21.21
C ALA A 277 -1.77 -3.01 -21.18
N ASN A 278 -2.92 -2.35 -21.07
CA ASN A 278 -3.00 -0.91 -20.85
C ASN A 278 -3.92 -0.71 -19.65
N ASP A 279 -3.31 -0.53 -18.49
CA ASP A 279 -3.95 -0.41 -17.17
C ASP A 279 -5.10 0.62 -17.14
N GLY A 280 -4.96 1.75 -17.85
CA GLY A 280 -5.97 2.80 -17.93
C GLY A 280 -7.17 2.50 -18.85
N LEU A 281 -7.22 1.34 -19.51
CA LEU A 281 -8.30 0.93 -20.42
C LEU A 281 -9.07 -0.32 -19.96
N ALA A 282 -8.75 -0.88 -18.80
CA ALA A 282 -9.48 -2.03 -18.29
C ALA A 282 -10.92 -1.61 -17.92
N GLU A 283 -11.92 -2.20 -18.59
CA GLU A 283 -13.33 -2.00 -18.22
C GLU A 283 -13.58 -2.59 -16.83
N GLU A 284 -13.85 -1.74 -15.85
CA GLU A 284 -14.29 -2.18 -14.54
C GLU A 284 -15.77 -2.59 -14.56
N PRO A 285 -16.15 -3.65 -13.82
CA PRO A 285 -17.56 -3.98 -13.57
C PRO A 285 -18.32 -2.79 -12.98
N VAL A 286 -19.58 -2.61 -13.40
CA VAL A 286 -20.43 -1.54 -12.90
C VAL A 286 -20.73 -1.74 -11.42
N PHE A 287 -20.34 -0.77 -10.59
CA PHE A 287 -20.70 -0.76 -9.18
C PHE A 287 -22.18 -0.42 -8.96
N THR A 288 -22.88 -1.22 -8.16
CA THR A 288 -24.19 -0.86 -7.59
C THR A 288 -24.27 -1.37 -6.15
N THR A 289 -25.04 -0.67 -5.30
CA THR A 289 -25.26 -1.09 -3.90
C THR A 289 -25.89 -2.49 -3.81
N GLU A 290 -26.73 -2.86 -4.77
CA GLU A 290 -27.34 -4.20 -4.83
C GLU A 290 -26.30 -5.28 -5.12
N LEU A 291 -25.43 -5.07 -6.10
CA LEU A 291 -24.33 -6.00 -6.41
C LEU A 291 -23.36 -6.11 -5.22
N ALA A 292 -22.99 -4.98 -4.60
CA ALA A 292 -22.12 -5.00 -3.43
C ALA A 292 -22.73 -5.77 -2.25
N ARG A 293 -24.05 -5.69 -2.04
CA ARG A 293 -24.74 -6.49 -1.02
C ARG A 293 -24.66 -7.99 -1.31
N HIS A 294 -24.88 -8.37 -2.58
CA HIS A 294 -24.72 -9.77 -2.99
C HIS A 294 -23.27 -10.25 -2.85
N GLY A 295 -22.29 -9.42 -3.20
CA GLY A 295 -20.88 -9.70 -3.03
C GLY A 295 -20.49 -9.92 -1.57
N ARG A 296 -20.99 -9.09 -0.65
CA ARG A 296 -20.79 -9.23 0.80
C ARG A 296 -21.23 -10.62 1.28
N THR A 297 -22.46 -11.02 0.95
CA THR A 297 -22.98 -12.33 1.33
C THR A 297 -22.21 -13.48 0.67
N LEU A 298 -21.79 -13.34 -0.58
CA LEU A 298 -20.96 -14.34 -1.27
C LEU A 298 -19.58 -14.51 -0.62
N VAL A 299 -18.97 -13.43 -0.12
CA VAL A 299 -17.66 -13.49 0.55
C VAL A 299 -17.79 -14.12 1.95
N GLY A 300 -18.91 -13.89 2.65
CA GLY A 300 -19.15 -14.37 4.00
C GLY A 300 -19.42 -15.87 4.15
N ALA A 301 -19.66 -16.27 5.40
CA ALA A 301 -19.84 -17.67 5.83
C ALA A 301 -20.99 -18.39 5.11
N ASP A 302 -22.07 -17.68 4.76
CA ASP A 302 -23.25 -18.26 4.10
C ASP A 302 -23.11 -18.36 2.57
N GLY A 303 -22.01 -17.86 2.01
CA GLY A 303 -21.74 -17.82 0.57
C GLY A 303 -20.68 -18.83 0.14
N LEU A 304 -19.66 -18.33 -0.55
CA LEU A 304 -18.47 -19.08 -0.96
C LEU A 304 -17.44 -19.21 0.18
N ASN A 305 -17.70 -18.60 1.34
CA ASN A 305 -16.89 -18.65 2.54
C ASN A 305 -15.42 -18.23 2.33
N CYS A 306 -15.20 -17.15 1.57
CA CYS A 306 -13.86 -16.62 1.29
C CYS A 306 -13.10 -16.27 2.59
N ILE A 307 -13.82 -15.90 3.64
CA ILE A 307 -13.30 -15.54 4.96
C ILE A 307 -12.63 -16.68 5.73
N GLU A 308 -12.80 -17.93 5.29
CA GLU A 308 -12.09 -19.07 5.87
C GLU A 308 -10.59 -19.04 5.55
N CYS A 309 -10.26 -18.48 4.39
CA CYS A 309 -8.89 -18.44 3.88
C CYS A 309 -8.34 -17.03 3.71
N HIS A 310 -9.18 -16.01 3.60
CA HIS A 310 -8.73 -14.65 3.32
C HIS A 310 -9.03 -13.69 4.46
N ARG A 311 -8.08 -12.79 4.71
CA ARG A 311 -8.31 -11.59 5.52
C ARG A 311 -9.26 -10.66 4.79
N ILE A 312 -9.97 -9.82 5.55
CA ILE A 312 -10.86 -8.81 4.99
C ILE A 312 -10.67 -7.50 5.74
N ALA A 313 -10.20 -6.47 5.06
CA ALA A 313 -10.03 -5.12 5.60
C ALA A 313 -9.23 -5.09 6.92
N GLY A 314 -8.17 -5.88 7.00
CA GLY A 314 -7.31 -6.01 8.17
C GLY A 314 -7.76 -7.06 9.19
N HIS A 315 -8.95 -7.66 9.05
CA HIS A 315 -9.42 -8.71 9.95
C HIS A 315 -8.85 -10.08 9.57
N GLU A 316 -8.43 -10.85 10.57
CA GLU A 316 -7.87 -12.19 10.36
C GLU A 316 -8.87 -13.13 9.68
N ALA A 317 -8.36 -14.03 8.85
CA ALA A 317 -9.15 -15.13 8.32
C ALA A 317 -9.59 -16.06 9.47
N THR A 318 -10.72 -16.72 9.32
CA THR A 318 -11.24 -17.67 10.32
C THR A 318 -10.52 -19.02 10.32
N GLY A 319 -9.69 -19.28 9.30
CA GLY A 319 -8.92 -20.50 9.14
C GLY A 319 -7.50 -20.24 8.65
N THR A 320 -7.21 -20.63 7.41
CA THR A 320 -5.85 -20.57 6.86
C THR A 320 -5.52 -19.13 6.46
N PRO A 321 -4.31 -18.61 6.75
CA PRO A 321 -3.97 -17.23 6.38
C PRO A 321 -3.78 -17.07 4.87
N GLY A 322 -4.50 -16.10 4.30
CA GLY A 322 -4.44 -15.72 2.89
C GLY A 322 -4.39 -14.19 2.72
N PRO A 323 -4.17 -13.70 1.47
CA PRO A 323 -4.12 -12.27 1.18
C PRO A 323 -5.40 -11.55 1.60
N ASP A 324 -5.30 -10.28 1.98
CA ASP A 324 -6.46 -9.45 2.28
C ASP A 324 -7.25 -9.13 1.02
N LEU A 325 -8.54 -9.51 0.96
CA LEU A 325 -9.33 -9.27 -0.25
C LEU A 325 -9.70 -7.80 -0.47
N ALA A 326 -9.70 -6.97 0.57
CA ALA A 326 -10.01 -5.55 0.44
C ALA A 326 -8.98 -4.81 -0.44
N ASP A 327 -7.75 -5.32 -0.53
CA ASP A 327 -6.68 -4.75 -1.35
C ASP A 327 -6.72 -5.20 -2.82
N MET A 328 -7.55 -6.22 -3.16
CA MET A 328 -7.54 -6.81 -4.51
C MET A 328 -7.81 -5.79 -5.62
N PRO A 329 -8.80 -4.88 -5.51
CA PRO A 329 -9.11 -3.96 -6.60
C PRO A 329 -8.00 -2.94 -6.88
N GLY A 330 -7.23 -2.55 -5.87
CA GLY A 330 -6.05 -1.70 -6.06
C GLY A 330 -4.88 -2.46 -6.67
N ARG A 331 -4.82 -3.79 -6.44
CA ARG A 331 -3.71 -4.65 -6.86
C ARG A 331 -3.88 -5.28 -8.24
N LEU A 332 -5.06 -5.80 -8.53
CA LEU A 332 -5.32 -6.68 -9.67
C LEU A 332 -6.12 -5.96 -10.75
N LEU A 333 -5.81 -6.25 -12.02
CA LEU A 333 -6.69 -5.85 -13.11
C LEU A 333 -8.01 -6.65 -13.04
N PRO A 334 -9.19 -6.02 -13.26
CA PRO A 334 -10.49 -6.68 -13.10
C PRO A 334 -10.63 -7.98 -13.90
N ALA A 335 -10.17 -7.96 -15.16
CA ALA A 335 -10.20 -9.14 -16.03
C ALA A 335 -9.38 -10.30 -15.47
N SER A 336 -8.28 -10.01 -14.76
CA SER A 336 -7.40 -11.00 -14.17
C SER A 336 -7.95 -11.56 -12.87
N PHE A 337 -8.57 -10.71 -12.04
CA PHE A 337 -9.37 -11.17 -10.91
C PHE A 337 -10.49 -12.11 -11.36
N ARG A 338 -11.25 -11.72 -12.39
CA ARG A 338 -12.33 -12.54 -12.94
C ARG A 338 -11.84 -13.90 -13.42
N ARG A 339 -10.76 -13.95 -14.21
CA ARG A 339 -10.15 -15.22 -14.65
C ARG A 339 -9.72 -16.09 -13.47
N TRP A 340 -9.12 -15.48 -12.45
CA TRP A 340 -8.66 -16.19 -11.25
C TRP A 340 -9.82 -16.82 -10.47
N VAL A 341 -10.88 -16.06 -10.15
CA VAL A 341 -11.98 -16.54 -9.32
C VAL A 341 -12.85 -17.58 -10.05
N LEU A 342 -13.02 -17.46 -11.37
CA LEU A 342 -13.79 -18.42 -12.16
C LEU A 342 -13.14 -19.81 -12.23
N ASP A 343 -11.81 -19.86 -12.38
CA ASP A 343 -11.07 -21.13 -12.53
C ASP A 343 -9.63 -21.00 -11.98
N PRO A 344 -9.45 -21.03 -10.65
CA PRO A 344 -8.14 -20.86 -10.03
C PRO A 344 -7.14 -21.93 -10.47
N ALA A 345 -7.59 -23.18 -10.60
CA ALA A 345 -6.74 -24.31 -10.97
C ALA A 345 -6.19 -24.21 -12.39
N ARG A 346 -6.93 -23.59 -13.31
CA ARG A 346 -6.45 -23.29 -14.66
C ARG A 346 -5.41 -22.17 -14.69
N VAL A 347 -5.57 -21.15 -13.85
CA VAL A 347 -4.62 -20.03 -13.79
C VAL A 347 -3.34 -20.43 -13.05
N ARG A 348 -3.46 -21.19 -11.95
CA ARG A 348 -2.33 -21.74 -11.21
C ARG A 348 -2.60 -23.20 -10.83
N PRO A 349 -2.03 -24.15 -11.58
CA PRO A 349 -2.13 -25.57 -11.23
C PRO A 349 -1.61 -25.85 -9.82
N GLY A 350 -2.38 -26.64 -9.05
CA GLY A 350 -2.04 -26.99 -7.68
C GLY A 350 -2.35 -25.90 -6.64
N THR A 351 -3.11 -24.87 -7.01
CA THR A 351 -3.49 -23.83 -6.04
C THR A 351 -4.44 -24.33 -4.95
N ARG A 352 -4.29 -23.78 -3.74
CA ARG A 352 -5.20 -24.02 -2.61
C ARG A 352 -6.56 -23.38 -2.76
N MET A 353 -6.70 -22.34 -3.60
CA MET A 353 -7.99 -21.71 -3.81
C MET A 353 -8.95 -22.71 -4.48
N PRO A 354 -10.10 -23.02 -3.85
CA PRO A 354 -11.01 -24.02 -4.39
C PRO A 354 -11.73 -23.49 -5.63
N SER A 355 -12.21 -24.41 -6.46
CA SER A 355 -13.07 -24.07 -7.60
C SER A 355 -14.52 -23.97 -7.13
N PHE A 356 -15.10 -22.78 -7.24
CA PHE A 356 -16.46 -22.50 -6.77
C PHE A 356 -17.55 -22.74 -7.82
N PHE A 357 -17.17 -22.88 -9.10
CA PHE A 357 -18.09 -22.93 -10.23
C PHE A 357 -17.89 -24.20 -11.07
N VAL A 358 -19.01 -24.84 -11.42
CA VAL A 358 -19.03 -25.99 -12.32
C VAL A 358 -19.99 -25.66 -13.47
N GLY A 359 -19.48 -25.69 -14.71
CA GLY A 359 -20.29 -25.34 -15.89
C GLY A 359 -20.84 -23.91 -15.85
N GLY A 360 -20.09 -22.96 -15.28
CA GLY A 360 -20.50 -21.56 -15.15
C GLY A 360 -21.52 -21.28 -14.05
N ARG A 361 -21.70 -22.22 -13.10
CA ARG A 361 -22.66 -22.08 -11.99
C ARG A 361 -22.06 -22.46 -10.65
N SER A 362 -22.41 -21.73 -9.58
CA SER A 362 -22.04 -22.09 -8.20
C SER A 362 -23.14 -22.92 -7.52
N ALA A 363 -22.80 -23.51 -6.38
CA ALA A 363 -23.77 -24.14 -5.48
C ALA A 363 -24.71 -23.13 -4.80
N ILE A 364 -24.34 -21.85 -4.74
CA ILE A 364 -25.09 -20.78 -4.09
C ILE A 364 -26.11 -20.18 -5.08
N THR A 365 -27.17 -20.94 -5.36
CA THR A 365 -28.16 -20.53 -6.38
C THR A 365 -29.09 -19.39 -5.94
N GLY A 366 -29.19 -19.14 -4.62
CA GLY A 366 -30.04 -18.08 -4.05
C GLY A 366 -29.58 -16.66 -4.38
N ILE A 367 -28.31 -16.49 -4.77
CA ILE A 367 -27.72 -15.20 -5.13
C ILE A 367 -27.50 -15.18 -6.64
N LEU A 368 -28.12 -14.24 -7.35
CA LEU A 368 -27.96 -14.05 -8.80
C LEU A 368 -28.18 -15.32 -9.63
N GLY A 369 -29.01 -16.24 -9.13
CA GLY A 369 -29.34 -17.50 -9.80
C GLY A 369 -28.18 -18.49 -9.87
N GLY A 370 -27.10 -18.29 -9.09
CA GLY A 370 -25.89 -19.11 -9.14
C GLY A 370 -25.02 -18.83 -10.37
N ASP A 371 -25.28 -17.78 -11.14
CA ASP A 371 -24.51 -17.44 -12.34
C ASP A 371 -23.09 -16.99 -11.98
N ALA A 372 -22.07 -17.70 -12.48
CA ALA A 372 -20.70 -17.47 -12.06
C ALA A 372 -20.21 -16.06 -12.37
N GLU A 373 -20.51 -15.56 -13.57
CA GLU A 373 -20.04 -14.26 -14.03
C GLU A 373 -20.65 -13.13 -13.20
N ARG A 374 -21.96 -13.18 -12.99
CA ARG A 374 -22.65 -12.18 -12.18
C ARG A 374 -22.25 -12.25 -10.70
N GLN A 375 -21.97 -13.43 -10.18
CA GLN A 375 -21.48 -13.57 -8.80
C GLN A 375 -20.06 -13.02 -8.64
N VAL A 376 -19.18 -13.23 -9.63
CA VAL A 376 -17.84 -12.64 -9.63
C VAL A 376 -17.91 -11.12 -9.75
N ASP A 377 -18.79 -10.57 -10.58
CA ASP A 377 -19.02 -9.12 -10.68
C ASP A 377 -19.54 -8.54 -9.35
N ALA A 378 -20.42 -9.27 -8.65
CA ALA A 378 -20.92 -8.87 -7.33
C ALA A 378 -19.81 -8.86 -6.27
N ILE A 379 -18.95 -9.90 -6.25
CA ILE A 379 -17.79 -9.96 -5.37
C ILE A 379 -16.84 -8.80 -5.66
N TRP A 380 -16.56 -8.52 -6.95
CA TRP A 380 -15.73 -7.37 -7.33
C TRP A 380 -16.34 -6.07 -6.82
N ALA A 381 -17.62 -5.80 -7.11
CA ALA A 381 -18.31 -4.59 -6.66
C ALA A 381 -18.25 -4.41 -5.13
N TYR A 382 -18.36 -5.50 -4.37
CA TYR A 382 -18.20 -5.46 -2.91
C TYR A 382 -16.78 -5.09 -2.49
N LEU A 383 -15.76 -5.78 -3.05
CA LEU A 383 -14.36 -5.56 -2.70
C LEU A 383 -13.84 -4.19 -3.17
N SER A 384 -14.38 -3.63 -4.26
CA SER A 384 -14.04 -2.28 -4.77
C SER A 384 -14.27 -1.15 -3.76
N GLN A 385 -14.96 -1.40 -2.66
CA GLN A 385 -15.11 -0.46 -1.55
C GLN A 385 -13.85 -0.37 -0.66
N GLY A 386 -12.85 -1.21 -0.88
CA GLY A 386 -11.57 -1.19 -0.19
C GLY A 386 -11.71 -1.37 1.32
N ALA A 387 -10.89 -0.67 2.10
CA ALA A 387 -10.92 -0.72 3.57
C ALA A 387 -12.24 -0.24 4.19
N SER A 388 -13.09 0.46 3.43
CA SER A 388 -14.40 0.93 3.90
C SER A 388 -15.53 -0.10 3.71
N LEU A 389 -15.24 -1.28 3.18
CA LEU A 389 -16.25 -2.31 2.96
C LEU A 389 -16.90 -2.76 4.28
N PRO A 390 -18.22 -3.04 4.32
CA PRO A 390 -18.87 -3.60 5.49
C PRO A 390 -18.48 -5.07 5.67
N LEU A 391 -17.94 -5.45 6.83
CA LEU A 391 -17.50 -6.83 7.07
C LEU A 391 -18.58 -7.88 6.74
N PRO A 392 -18.20 -8.99 6.09
CA PRO A 392 -19.14 -10.02 5.69
C PRO A 392 -19.59 -10.85 6.91
N GLU A 393 -20.73 -11.53 6.77
CA GLU A 393 -21.22 -12.45 7.79
C GLU A 393 -20.15 -13.51 8.13
N GLY A 394 -19.93 -13.79 9.41
CA GLY A 394 -18.91 -14.73 9.90
C GLY A 394 -17.57 -14.12 10.29
N LEU A 395 -17.28 -12.86 9.92
CA LEU A 395 -16.14 -12.08 10.44
C LEU A 395 -16.53 -11.01 11.46
N ILE A 396 -17.82 -10.86 11.73
CA ILE A 396 -18.32 -10.02 12.82
C ILE A 396 -17.87 -10.67 14.13
N ASP A 397 -17.17 -9.91 14.98
CA ASP A 397 -16.55 -10.39 16.22
C ASP A 397 -17.47 -11.33 17.03
N PRO A 398 -17.07 -12.60 17.28
CA PRO A 398 -17.85 -13.51 18.11
C PRO A 398 -17.93 -13.09 19.59
N ALA A 399 -17.09 -12.16 20.07
CA ALA A 399 -17.27 -11.51 21.36
C ALA A 399 -18.48 -10.53 21.37
N GLY A 400 -19.03 -10.22 20.19
CA GLY A 400 -20.30 -9.52 20.02
C GLY A 400 -20.23 -8.01 20.24
N TYR A 401 -19.04 -7.43 20.13
CA TYR A 401 -18.85 -6.01 20.39
C TYR A 401 -19.09 -5.13 19.17
N ASP A 402 -18.96 -5.63 17.95
CA ASP A 402 -19.21 -4.83 16.76
C ASP A 402 -20.69 -4.46 16.61
N LEU A 403 -20.94 -3.16 16.54
CA LEU A 403 -22.27 -2.61 16.36
C LEU A 403 -22.52 -2.45 14.86
N VAL A 404 -23.15 -3.46 14.27
CA VAL A 404 -23.50 -3.45 12.85
C VAL A 404 -24.82 -2.72 12.64
N VAL A 405 -24.84 -1.77 11.70
CA VAL A 405 -26.06 -1.11 11.24
C VAL A 405 -26.62 -1.90 10.08
N GLY A 406 -27.77 -2.54 10.30
CA GLY A 406 -28.53 -3.23 9.26
C GLY A 406 -29.49 -2.26 8.56
N ASP A 407 -30.75 -2.67 8.45
CA ASP A 407 -31.79 -1.90 7.74
C ASP A 407 -32.43 -0.78 8.59
N GLU A 408 -32.05 -0.67 9.88
CA GLU A 408 -32.59 0.32 10.81
C GLU A 408 -31.47 1.13 11.50
N PRO A 409 -31.68 2.42 11.81
CA PRO A 409 -30.74 3.21 12.59
C PRO A 409 -30.43 2.61 13.97
N VAL A 410 -29.17 2.71 14.37
CA VAL A 410 -28.65 2.24 15.67
C VAL A 410 -28.17 3.42 16.49
N VAL A 411 -28.55 3.48 17.76
CA VAL A 411 -28.05 4.50 18.70
C VAL A 411 -27.23 3.83 19.79
N PHE A 412 -25.99 4.28 19.97
CA PHE A 412 -25.07 3.74 20.96
C PHE A 412 -24.46 4.86 21.79
N ARG A 413 -24.47 4.70 23.12
CA ARG A 413 -23.88 5.68 24.05
C ARG A 413 -22.56 5.14 24.56
N SER A 414 -21.49 5.89 24.36
CA SER A 414 -20.14 5.52 24.79
C SER A 414 -19.25 6.74 24.96
N PHE A 415 -17.97 6.50 25.23
CA PHE A 415 -16.92 7.51 25.20
C PHE A 415 -16.35 7.54 23.78
N VAL A 416 -16.41 8.68 23.11
CA VAL A 416 -15.88 8.85 21.76
C VAL A 416 -14.93 10.03 21.80
N ARG A 417 -13.71 9.87 21.29
CA ARG A 417 -12.60 10.85 21.41
C ARG A 417 -13.04 12.28 21.10
N ASP A 418 -13.71 12.47 19.96
CA ASP A 418 -14.08 13.79 19.45
C ASP A 418 -15.52 14.22 19.81
N ALA A 419 -16.31 13.35 20.46
CA ALA A 419 -17.66 13.65 20.96
C ALA A 419 -17.80 13.58 22.49
N GLY A 420 -16.71 13.30 23.21
CA GLY A 420 -16.62 13.31 24.65
C GLY A 420 -17.18 12.06 25.35
N VAL A 421 -17.23 12.15 26.69
CA VAL A 421 -17.65 11.04 27.57
C VAL A 421 -19.18 10.87 27.68
N ARG A 422 -19.93 11.80 27.09
CA ARG A 422 -21.41 11.70 26.97
C ARG A 422 -21.83 11.65 25.51
N ALA A 423 -21.02 11.00 24.69
CA ALA A 423 -21.29 10.85 23.27
C ALA A 423 -22.46 9.90 23.03
N ILE A 424 -23.28 10.26 22.05
CA ILE A 424 -24.38 9.45 21.52
C ILE A 424 -24.06 9.25 20.03
N ALA A 425 -23.50 8.10 19.70
CA ALA A 425 -23.24 7.68 18.34
C ALA A 425 -24.53 7.21 17.67
N CYS A 426 -24.70 7.56 16.40
CA CYS A 426 -25.86 7.28 15.58
C CYS A 426 -25.41 6.67 14.26
N GLY A 427 -25.73 5.40 14.09
CA GLY A 427 -25.47 4.62 12.89
C GLY A 427 -26.69 4.61 11.98
N PHE A 428 -26.48 4.78 10.68
CA PHE A 428 -27.55 4.81 9.68
C PHE A 428 -27.30 3.80 8.56
N PRO A 429 -28.35 3.18 7.97
CA PRO A 429 -28.21 2.17 6.91
C PRO A 429 -27.40 2.62 5.68
N GLU A 430 -27.35 3.92 5.41
CA GLU A 430 -26.60 4.55 4.32
C GLU A 430 -25.06 4.55 4.53
N GLN A 431 -24.57 3.94 5.62
CA GLN A 431 -23.16 3.91 6.03
C GLN A 431 -22.55 5.30 6.19
N ILE A 432 -23.38 6.24 6.62
CA ILE A 432 -22.96 7.58 7.03
C ILE A 432 -23.40 7.71 8.47
N HIS A 433 -22.49 8.04 9.36
CA HIS A 433 -22.68 7.97 10.80
C HIS A 433 -22.31 9.29 11.46
N CYS A 434 -22.83 9.55 12.65
CA CYS A 434 -22.46 10.76 13.40
C CYS A 434 -22.47 10.54 14.90
N ALA A 435 -21.78 11.40 15.66
CA ALA A 435 -21.85 11.41 17.11
C ALA A 435 -22.28 12.78 17.65
N PHE A 436 -23.20 12.75 18.61
CA PHE A 436 -23.70 13.90 19.35
C PHE A 436 -23.07 13.97 20.73
N ASP A 437 -22.41 15.08 21.05
CA ASP A 437 -21.89 15.39 22.38
C ASP A 437 -23.03 15.99 23.22
N ALA A 438 -23.50 15.24 24.24
CA ALA A 438 -24.59 15.69 25.10
C ALA A 438 -24.19 16.82 26.07
N ASP A 439 -22.91 17.05 26.34
CA ASP A 439 -22.46 18.20 27.14
C ASP A 439 -22.46 19.48 26.30
N ARG A 440 -21.97 19.40 25.06
CA ARG A 440 -22.00 20.54 24.11
C ARG A 440 -23.37 20.73 23.45
N CYS A 441 -24.23 19.71 23.50
CA CYS A 441 -25.51 19.63 22.78
C CYS A 441 -25.35 19.79 21.26
N ALA A 442 -24.31 19.18 20.67
CA ALA A 442 -23.99 19.36 19.27
C ALA A 442 -23.54 18.05 18.62
N ILE A 443 -23.83 17.87 17.34
CA ILE A 443 -23.15 16.86 16.52
C ILE A 443 -21.73 17.35 16.27
N THR A 444 -20.73 16.59 16.72
CA THR A 444 -19.32 17.01 16.69
C THR A 444 -18.47 16.23 15.69
N MET A 445 -18.96 15.10 15.19
CA MET A 445 -18.24 14.31 14.19
C MET A 445 -19.18 13.48 13.32
N ALA A 446 -18.69 13.12 12.13
CA ALA A 446 -19.31 12.20 11.19
C ALA A 446 -18.26 11.34 10.47
N TRP A 447 -18.66 10.15 10.04
CA TRP A 447 -17.80 9.20 9.32
C TRP A 447 -18.60 8.30 8.39
N GLU A 448 -17.88 7.55 7.54
CA GLU A 448 -18.44 6.59 6.60
C GLU A 448 -17.98 5.16 6.90
N GLY A 449 -18.72 4.18 6.39
CA GLY A 449 -18.33 2.76 6.44
C GLY A 449 -18.86 2.05 7.69
N GLN A 450 -17.97 1.44 8.46
CA GLN A 450 -18.33 0.72 9.69
C GLN A 450 -18.80 1.68 10.78
N PHE A 451 -19.83 1.28 11.54
CA PHE A 451 -20.37 2.12 12.60
C PHE A 451 -19.40 2.23 13.78
N LEU A 452 -19.39 1.29 14.72
CA LEU A 452 -18.50 1.30 15.89
C LEU A 452 -18.27 -0.11 16.44
N SER A 453 -17.15 -0.32 17.13
CA SER A 453 -16.95 -1.48 17.99
C SER A 453 -17.15 -1.12 19.45
N ALA A 454 -18.15 -1.71 20.12
CA ALA A 454 -18.44 -1.54 21.54
C ALA A 454 -17.37 -2.15 22.46
N ALA A 455 -16.26 -2.66 21.93
CA ALA A 455 -15.21 -3.34 22.69
C ALA A 455 -14.62 -2.42 23.78
N GLY A 456 -14.50 -1.12 23.51
CA GLY A 456 -14.04 -0.16 24.52
C GLY A 456 -15.04 0.06 25.66
N ALA A 457 -16.34 -0.01 25.36
CA ALA A 457 -17.39 0.14 26.35
C ALA A 457 -17.62 -1.13 27.17
N TRP A 458 -17.56 -2.30 26.52
CA TRP A 458 -18.05 -3.57 27.07
C TRP A 458 -16.95 -4.63 27.29
N GLY A 459 -15.74 -4.41 26.78
CA GLY A 459 -14.60 -5.30 27.01
C GLY A 459 -14.00 -5.13 28.42
N ALA A 460 -13.62 -6.25 29.04
CA ALA A 460 -13.00 -6.30 30.37
C ALA A 460 -13.77 -5.48 31.46
N ARG A 461 -13.15 -4.46 32.05
CA ARG A 461 -13.79 -3.58 33.06
C ARG A 461 -14.59 -2.42 32.47
N GLY A 462 -14.67 -2.33 31.13
CA GLY A 462 -15.29 -1.24 30.39
C GLY A 462 -14.59 0.10 30.58
N GLY A 463 -15.07 1.12 29.84
CA GLY A 463 -14.71 2.52 30.06
C GLY A 463 -13.53 3.05 29.24
N SER A 464 -13.09 2.34 28.21
CA SER A 464 -12.22 2.89 27.16
C SER A 464 -13.04 3.51 26.01
N GLU A 465 -12.37 4.32 25.19
CA GLU A 465 -13.00 4.96 24.03
C GLU A 465 -13.50 3.93 23.01
N THR A 466 -14.59 4.28 22.34
CA THR A 466 -15.20 3.56 21.22
C THR A 466 -15.18 4.50 20.02
N ASN A 467 -14.13 4.43 19.22
CA ASN A 467 -13.90 5.36 18.10
C ASN A 467 -14.15 4.65 16.77
N PRO A 468 -14.56 5.38 15.72
CA PRO A 468 -14.49 4.86 14.36
C PRO A 468 -13.02 4.77 13.90
N ASP A 469 -12.76 3.91 12.91
CA ASP A 469 -11.40 3.74 12.35
C ASP A 469 -10.92 4.96 11.59
N ALA A 470 -11.85 5.65 10.91
CA ALA A 470 -11.60 6.90 10.21
C ALA A 470 -12.74 7.89 10.45
N THR A 471 -12.40 9.16 10.61
CA THR A 471 -13.38 10.25 10.75
C THR A 471 -13.38 11.09 9.49
N ALA A 472 -14.57 11.35 8.94
CA ALA A 472 -14.72 12.12 7.72
C ALA A 472 -14.91 13.63 7.98
N TRP A 473 -15.56 13.97 9.10
CA TRP A 473 -15.71 15.35 9.55
C TRP A 473 -15.67 15.45 11.07
N VAL A 474 -15.03 16.51 11.57
CA VAL A 474 -15.02 16.92 12.98
C VAL A 474 -15.38 18.41 13.04
N ALA A 475 -16.33 18.77 13.90
CA ALA A 475 -16.78 20.14 14.06
C ALA A 475 -15.66 21.05 14.58
N ALA A 476 -15.50 22.22 13.96
CA ALA A 476 -14.47 23.19 14.33
C ALA A 476 -14.69 23.90 15.69
N GLY A 477 -15.90 23.80 16.27
CA GLY A 477 -16.32 24.62 17.40
C GLY A 477 -17.35 23.99 18.33
N PRO A 478 -17.93 24.77 19.25
CA PRO A 478 -18.96 24.32 20.18
C PRO A 478 -20.32 24.16 19.46
N ASN A 479 -21.43 24.28 20.20
CA ASN A 479 -22.76 24.27 19.59
C ASN A 479 -22.88 25.36 18.51
N PRO A 480 -23.37 25.03 17.30
CA PRO A 480 -23.53 26.02 16.24
C PRO A 480 -24.66 27.02 16.52
N LEU A 481 -25.48 26.81 17.55
CA LEU A 481 -26.60 27.69 17.89
C LEU A 481 -26.30 28.51 19.15
N SER A 482 -26.51 29.82 19.04
CA SER A 482 -26.46 30.74 20.18
C SER A 482 -27.66 31.69 20.18
N LEU A 483 -28.07 32.18 21.35
CA LEU A 483 -29.07 33.25 21.42
C LEU A 483 -28.42 34.58 21.05
N ALA A 484 -29.18 35.51 20.48
CA ALA A 484 -28.67 36.85 20.20
C ALA A 484 -28.68 37.74 21.47
N ALA A 485 -27.54 38.39 21.78
CA ALA A 485 -27.46 39.51 22.74
C ALA A 485 -27.75 40.83 21.99
N PRO A 486 -28.23 41.89 22.67
CA PRO A 486 -29.23 42.83 22.16
C PRO A 486 -28.89 43.32 20.74
N GLU A 487 -29.48 42.57 19.80
CA GLU A 487 -29.63 42.85 18.38
C GLU A 487 -28.36 42.80 17.50
N THR A 488 -27.67 41.65 17.42
CA THR A 488 -27.25 40.97 16.14
C THR A 488 -26.07 40.01 16.28
N THR A 489 -25.39 39.99 17.43
CA THR A 489 -24.21 39.16 17.69
C THR A 489 -24.55 37.95 18.58
N PRO A 490 -23.79 36.84 18.44
CA PRO A 490 -23.86 35.72 19.39
C PRO A 490 -23.74 36.20 20.84
N ASP A 491 -24.66 35.77 21.69
CA ASP A 491 -24.52 35.94 23.13
C ASP A 491 -23.52 34.92 23.66
N ALA A 492 -22.34 35.41 24.03
CA ALA A 492 -21.26 34.60 24.61
C ALA A 492 -21.65 33.95 25.96
N THR A 493 -22.77 34.35 26.56
CA THR A 493 -23.32 33.74 27.79
C THR A 493 -24.37 32.66 27.51
N THR A 494 -24.65 32.34 26.23
CA THR A 494 -25.54 31.23 25.89
C THR A 494 -25.00 29.93 26.45
N THR A 495 -25.81 29.27 27.28
CA THR A 495 -25.54 27.93 27.79
C THR A 495 -26.52 26.94 27.18
N THR A 496 -26.09 25.69 27.05
CA THR A 496 -26.92 24.60 26.54
C THR A 496 -27.37 23.69 27.69
N ARG A 497 -28.53 23.06 27.54
CA ARG A 497 -29.00 22.02 28.46
C ARG A 497 -29.62 20.87 27.70
N PHE A 498 -28.97 19.71 27.74
CA PHE A 498 -29.49 18.49 27.14
C PHE A 498 -30.74 17.99 27.88
N ARG A 499 -31.76 17.60 27.13
CA ARG A 499 -33.04 17.07 27.64
C ARG A 499 -33.27 15.59 27.27
N GLY A 500 -32.44 15.02 26.41
CA GLY A 500 -32.53 13.64 25.96
C GLY A 500 -32.65 13.55 24.45
N TYR A 501 -33.02 12.38 23.95
CA TYR A 501 -33.47 12.19 22.57
C TYR A 501 -34.66 11.26 22.56
N GLU A 502 -35.44 11.35 21.49
CA GLU A 502 -36.48 10.39 21.14
C GLU A 502 -36.13 9.74 19.79
N LEU A 503 -36.77 8.63 19.46
CA LEU A 503 -36.65 8.00 18.15
C LEU A 503 -37.93 8.32 17.36
N ASP A 504 -37.76 8.74 16.11
CA ASP A 504 -38.89 8.94 15.20
C ASP A 504 -39.43 7.60 14.65
N ALA A 505 -40.39 7.69 13.71
CA ALA A 505 -41.04 6.50 13.14
C ALA A 505 -40.07 5.59 12.37
N GLU A 506 -38.96 6.14 11.85
CA GLU A 506 -37.89 5.39 11.19
C GLU A 506 -36.76 5.02 12.16
N ARG A 507 -37.02 5.10 13.47
CA ARG A 507 -36.06 4.88 14.56
C ARG A 507 -34.85 5.81 14.52
N SER A 508 -34.91 6.91 13.76
CA SER A 508 -33.82 7.89 13.71
C SER A 508 -33.87 8.80 14.94
N PRO A 509 -32.71 9.16 15.52
CA PRO A 509 -32.66 9.96 16.74
C PRO A 509 -33.05 11.42 16.49
N VAL A 510 -33.84 11.96 17.41
CA VAL A 510 -34.21 13.39 17.50
C VAL A 510 -33.68 13.93 18.81
N PHE A 511 -32.61 14.73 18.76
CA PHE A 511 -31.98 15.30 19.94
C PHE A 511 -32.76 16.49 20.47
N LEU A 512 -32.95 16.52 21.79
CA LEU A 512 -33.73 17.53 22.50
C LEU A 512 -32.80 18.28 23.46
N TYR A 513 -32.68 19.59 23.28
CA TYR A 513 -31.90 20.44 24.18
C TYR A 513 -32.45 21.86 24.23
N GLU A 514 -31.93 22.68 25.13
CA GLU A 514 -32.33 24.07 25.29
C GLU A 514 -31.13 25.00 25.17
N LEU A 515 -31.34 26.15 24.51
CA LEU A 515 -30.46 27.31 24.57
C LEU A 515 -30.97 28.26 25.65
N ARG A 516 -30.06 28.74 26.51
CA ARG A 516 -30.40 29.55 27.69
C ARG A 516 -29.49 30.76 27.79
N SER A 517 -30.07 31.95 27.82
CA SER A 517 -29.35 33.19 28.12
C SER A 517 -30.28 34.26 28.70
N ALA A 518 -29.81 35.01 29.69
CA ALA A 518 -30.50 36.17 30.29
C ALA A 518 -32.01 35.94 30.58
N GLY A 519 -32.37 34.73 31.04
CA GLY A 519 -33.76 34.32 31.33
C GLY A 519 -34.58 33.86 30.12
N THR A 520 -34.07 34.00 28.90
CA THR A 520 -34.65 33.44 27.68
C THR A 520 -34.29 31.97 27.54
N VAL A 521 -35.28 31.15 27.17
CA VAL A 521 -35.11 29.72 26.89
C VAL A 521 -35.72 29.40 25.53
N VAL A 522 -34.93 28.79 24.65
CA VAL A 522 -35.38 28.24 23.36
C VAL A 522 -35.11 26.75 23.36
N SER A 523 -36.15 25.95 23.17
CA SER A 523 -36.05 24.50 22.99
C SER A 523 -35.67 24.20 21.55
N VAL A 524 -34.79 23.23 21.36
CA VAL A 524 -34.26 22.78 20.08
C VAL A 524 -34.55 21.29 19.91
N ARG A 525 -35.08 20.93 18.75
CA ARG A 525 -35.18 19.54 18.27
C ARG A 525 -34.29 19.43 17.05
N GLU A 526 -33.28 18.57 17.11
CA GLU A 526 -32.30 18.37 16.03
C GLU A 526 -32.36 16.94 15.50
N ARG A 527 -32.55 16.79 14.18
CA ARG A 527 -32.58 15.49 13.49
C ARG A 527 -31.44 15.40 12.47
N PRO A 528 -30.44 14.54 12.69
CA PRO A 528 -29.49 14.15 11.64
C PRO A 528 -30.14 13.19 10.64
N ARG A 529 -29.88 13.42 9.36
CA ARG A 529 -30.22 12.51 8.27
C ARG A 529 -29.02 12.35 7.34
N PRO A 530 -28.57 11.13 7.05
CA PRO A 530 -27.49 10.90 6.10
C PRO A 530 -27.90 11.38 4.71
N ARG A 531 -26.92 11.83 3.93
CA ARG A 531 -27.12 12.30 2.56
C ARG A 531 -25.97 11.78 1.70
N ARG A 532 -26.32 11.17 0.57
CA ARG A 532 -25.36 10.82 -0.48
C ARG A 532 -25.83 11.44 -1.80
N SER A 533 -24.96 12.18 -2.48
CA SER A 533 -25.24 12.83 -3.76
C SER A 533 -24.07 12.60 -4.72
N GLY A 534 -24.17 11.59 -5.57
CA GLY A 534 -23.04 11.13 -6.39
C GLY A 534 -21.94 10.53 -5.49
N ALA A 535 -20.70 10.97 -5.69
CA ALA A 535 -19.57 10.56 -4.86
C ALA A 535 -19.49 11.30 -3.51
N ALA A 536 -20.19 12.42 -3.35
CA ALA A 536 -20.14 13.22 -2.12
C ALA A 536 -21.08 12.65 -1.04
N ALA A 537 -20.53 12.45 0.16
CA ALA A 537 -21.27 12.07 1.36
C ALA A 537 -21.47 13.28 2.28
N GLY A 538 -22.46 13.20 3.15
CA GLY A 538 -22.79 14.30 4.04
C GLY A 538 -23.89 13.99 5.03
N LEU A 539 -24.13 14.95 5.92
CA LEU A 539 -25.15 14.90 6.95
C LEU A 539 -26.04 16.13 6.87
N ARG A 540 -27.34 15.93 6.67
CA ARG A 540 -28.34 16.98 6.74
C ARG A 540 -28.93 17.05 8.14
N ARG A 541 -28.80 18.20 8.80
CA ARG A 541 -29.23 18.44 10.18
C ARG A 541 -30.46 19.33 10.15
N HIS A 542 -31.61 18.80 10.54
CA HIS A 542 -32.88 19.54 10.60
C HIS A 542 -33.14 20.05 12.02
N PHE A 543 -33.46 21.33 12.15
CA PHE A 543 -33.70 21.99 13.43
C PHE A 543 -35.14 22.50 13.52
N GLU A 544 -35.82 22.21 14.62
CA GLU A 544 -37.09 22.84 15.02
C GLU A 544 -36.89 23.56 16.35
N LEU A 545 -37.21 24.85 16.37
CA LEU A 545 -37.06 25.73 17.53
C LEU A 545 -38.42 26.08 18.12
N SER A 546 -38.52 26.14 19.44
CA SER A 546 -39.68 26.70 20.13
C SER A 546 -39.30 27.53 21.35
N GLY A 547 -39.91 28.69 21.54
CA GLY A 547 -39.57 29.64 22.60
C GLY A 547 -40.39 30.93 22.54
N PRO A 548 -39.99 31.99 23.26
CA PRO A 548 -40.70 33.27 23.21
C PRO A 548 -40.73 33.86 21.79
N PRO A 549 -41.88 34.37 21.31
CA PRO A 549 -41.99 34.99 19.98
C PRO A 549 -40.97 36.10 19.76
N GLY A 550 -40.42 36.16 18.54
CA GLY A 550 -39.50 37.22 18.14
C GLY A 550 -38.05 37.07 18.59
N VAL A 551 -37.72 36.07 19.43
CA VAL A 551 -36.34 35.72 19.79
C VAL A 551 -35.55 35.33 18.54
N VAL A 552 -34.27 35.70 18.50
CA VAL A 552 -33.36 35.38 17.40
C VAL A 552 -32.30 34.40 17.87
N VAL A 553 -32.14 33.31 17.12
CA VAL A 553 -31.06 32.35 17.24
C VAL A 553 -30.04 32.63 16.14
N ILE A 554 -28.77 32.77 16.51
CA ILE A 554 -27.64 32.87 15.59
C ILE A 554 -27.15 31.46 15.27
N VAL A 555 -26.88 31.23 13.99
CA VAL A 555 -26.38 29.94 13.47
C VAL A 555 -24.97 30.15 12.95
N ASP A 556 -24.01 29.50 13.59
CA ASP A 556 -22.61 29.52 13.19
C ASP A 556 -22.38 28.55 12.03
N THR A 557 -21.95 29.12 10.90
CA THR A 557 -21.57 28.40 9.66
C THR A 557 -20.13 28.74 9.28
N SER A 558 -19.27 29.02 10.26
CA SER A 558 -17.85 29.32 10.03
C SER A 558 -17.02 28.09 9.65
N ASP A 559 -17.52 26.89 9.97
CA ASP A 559 -16.95 25.64 9.51
C ASP A 559 -17.14 25.51 7.97
N PRO A 560 -16.06 25.39 7.18
CA PRO A 560 -16.15 25.34 5.72
C PRO A 560 -16.90 24.11 5.19
N ALA A 561 -17.01 23.04 5.99
CA ALA A 561 -17.79 21.86 5.66
C ALA A 561 -19.30 22.05 5.90
N VAL A 562 -19.69 23.13 6.60
CA VAL A 562 -21.08 23.41 6.97
C VAL A 562 -21.65 24.49 6.08
N SER A 563 -22.72 24.16 5.36
CA SER A 563 -23.51 25.11 4.58
C SER A 563 -24.94 25.23 5.14
N GLY A 564 -25.52 26.40 5.00
CA GLY A 564 -26.89 26.67 5.45
C GLY A 564 -27.42 27.98 4.90
N ASP A 565 -28.72 28.00 4.62
CA ASP A 565 -29.38 29.16 3.99
C ASP A 565 -29.57 30.35 4.95
N ARG A 566 -29.27 30.15 6.24
CA ARG A 566 -29.59 31.11 7.30
C ARG A 566 -28.48 31.14 8.35
N THR A 567 -27.91 32.32 8.55
CA THR A 567 -27.03 32.64 9.69
C THR A 567 -27.81 33.18 10.89
N ARG A 568 -29.10 33.49 10.70
CA ARG A 568 -30.01 34.01 11.72
C ARG A 568 -31.42 33.46 11.54
N VAL A 569 -32.02 33.01 12.63
CA VAL A 569 -33.35 32.41 12.65
C VAL A 569 -34.20 33.10 13.71
N ARG A 570 -35.24 33.81 13.29
CA ARG A 570 -36.20 34.48 14.19
C ARG A 570 -37.40 33.58 14.43
N LEU A 571 -37.80 33.40 15.69
CA LEU A 571 -39.02 32.71 16.07
C LEU A 571 -40.24 33.56 15.66
N ASP A 572 -41.22 32.91 15.01
CA ASP A 572 -42.44 33.55 14.51
C ASP A 572 -43.40 33.99 15.65
N ALA A 573 -44.60 34.43 15.28
CA ALA A 573 -45.61 34.88 16.23
C ALA A 573 -46.08 33.77 17.19
N ASP A 574 -45.99 32.51 16.77
CA ASP A 574 -46.30 31.32 17.59
C ASP A 574 -45.08 30.83 18.37
N GLY A 575 -43.95 31.54 18.27
CA GLY A 575 -42.71 31.20 18.94
C GLY A 575 -41.99 30.02 18.30
N ARG A 576 -42.15 29.78 17.00
CA ARG A 576 -41.59 28.63 16.28
C ARG A 576 -40.66 29.05 15.15
N ALA A 577 -39.70 28.19 14.82
CA ALA A 577 -38.92 28.30 13.59
C ALA A 577 -38.35 26.93 13.20
N ALA A 578 -38.05 26.74 11.91
CA ALA A 578 -37.36 25.57 11.43
C ALA A 578 -36.38 25.92 10.31
N PHE A 579 -35.28 25.17 10.24
CA PHE A 579 -34.23 25.32 9.22
C PHE A 579 -33.39 24.03 9.13
N ALA A 580 -32.49 23.96 8.16
CA ALA A 580 -31.55 22.86 8.04
C ALA A 580 -30.14 23.37 7.78
N LEU A 581 -29.15 22.60 8.23
CA LEU A 581 -27.74 22.73 7.88
C LEU A 581 -27.30 21.48 7.13
N GLU A 582 -26.36 21.64 6.22
CA GLU A 582 -25.71 20.54 5.51
C GLU A 582 -24.24 20.50 5.88
N VAL A 583 -23.76 19.32 6.28
CA VAL A 583 -22.35 19.01 6.46
C VAL A 583 -21.93 18.14 5.29
N THR A 584 -20.89 18.52 4.56
CA THR A 584 -20.36 17.75 3.42
C THR A 584 -18.86 17.59 3.55
N TRP A 585 -18.34 16.41 3.19
CA TRP A 585 -16.91 16.11 3.17
C TRP A 585 -16.52 15.41 1.86
#